data_AF-A0A7Z7LTV3-F1
#
_entry.id   AF-A0A7Z7LTV3-F1
#
_cell.length_a   1.000
_cell.length_b   1.000
_cell.length_c   1.000
_cell.angle_alpha   90.00
_cell.angle_beta   90.00
_cell.angle_gamma   90.00
#
_symmetry.space_group_name_H-M   'P 1'
#
loop_
_entity.id
_entity.type
_entity.pdbx_description
1 polymer ?
#
loop_
_entity_poly.entity_id
_entity_poly.type
_entity_poly.pdbx_seq_one_letter_code
_entity_poly.pdbx_strand_id
1 'polypeptide(L)' 'MIEVLVKEHKFLDEKMNWIIKKGTYRIMIGNSSKNLPKTKYRNRVVALK' A
#
# COMPACT_ATOMS: atom_id res chain seq x y z
N MET A 1 -3.39 13.02 11.12
CA MET A 1 -3.92 11.66 10.95
C MET A 1 -3.87 11.36 9.45
N ILE A 2 -3.19 10.29 9.02
CA ILE A 2 -3.12 9.92 7.60
C ILE A 2 -4.03 8.71 7.43
N GLU A 3 -5.07 8.86 6.62
CA GLU A 3 -5.93 7.76 6.20
C GLU A 3 -5.43 7.22 4.87
N VAL A 4 -5.09 5.93 4.83
CA VAL A 4 -4.62 5.27 3.62
C VAL A 4 -5.77 4.40 3.09
N LEU A 5 -6.50 4.93 2.10
CA LEU A 5 -7.63 4.22 1.50
C LEU A 5 -7.13 3.15 0.52
N VAL A 6 -7.51 1.92 0.82
CA VAL A 6 -7.14 0.72 0.04
C VAL A 6 -7.60 0.78 -1.42
N LYS A 7 -8.72 1.46 -1.71
CA LYS A 7 -9.29 1.58 -3.06
C LYS A 7 -8.37 2.29 -4.06
N GLU A 8 -7.37 3.02 -3.56
CA GLU A 8 -6.41 3.79 -4.36
C GLU A 8 -5.15 2.98 -4.74
N HIS A 9 -4.97 1.77 -4.20
CA HIS A 9 -3.81 0.92 -4.49
C HIS A 9 -3.97 0.14 -5.80
N LYS A 10 -4.27 0.86 -6.88
CA LYS A 10 -4.26 0.33 -8.24
C LYS A 10 -2.84 0.36 -8.78
N PHE A 11 -2.47 -0.70 -9.49
CA PHE A 11 -1.22 -0.75 -10.24
C PHE A 11 -1.48 -1.39 -11.60
N LEU A 12 -0.58 -1.12 -12.54
CA LEU A 12 -0.62 -1.72 -13.85
C LEU A 12 -0.11 -3.15 -13.75
N ASP A 13 -0.86 -4.10 -14.29
CA ASP A 13 -0.37 -5.46 -14.52
C ASP A 13 0.58 -5.51 -15.72
N GLU A 14 1.11 -6.70 -16.00
CA GLU A 14 2.03 -6.95 -17.14
C GLU A 14 1.41 -6.62 -18.50
N LYS A 15 0.07 -6.52 -18.57
CA LYS A 15 -0.71 -6.20 -19.77
C LYS A 15 -1.21 -4.75 -19.77
N MET A 16 -0.70 -3.90 -18.87
CA MET A 16 -1.09 -2.49 -18.72
C MET A 16 -2.56 -2.28 -18.31
N ASN A 17 -3.18 -3.23 -17.61
CA ASN A 17 -4.49 -3.04 -17.01
C ASN A 17 -4.36 -2.51 -15.58
N TRP A 18 -5.22 -1.57 -15.22
CA TRP A 18 -5.34 -1.11 -13.83
C TRP A 18 -6.04 -2.17 -12.96
N ILE A 19 -5.28 -2.83 -12.08
CA ILE A 19 -5.79 -3.88 -11.19
C ILE A 19 -5.64 -3.53 -9.71
N ILE A 20 -6.51 -4.08 -8.87
CA ILE A 20 -6.42 -4.05 -7.40
C ILE A 20 -6.16 -5.49 -6.93
N LYS A 21 -5.08 -5.71 -6.17
CA LYS A 21 -4.75 -7.06 -5.65
C LYS A 21 -4.89 -7.11 -4.14
N LYS A 22 -5.63 -8.10 -3.63
CA LYS A 22 -5.67 -8.38 -2.19
C LYS A 22 -4.31 -8.90 -1.74
N GLY A 23 -3.79 -8.40 -0.61
CA GLY A 23 -2.47 -8.77 -0.16
C GLY A 23 -2.06 -8.12 1.15
N THR A 24 -0.82 -8.37 1.55
CA THR A 24 -0.20 -7.69 2.69
C THR A 24 0.59 -6.50 2.17
N TYR A 25 0.24 -5.31 2.63
CA TYR A 25 0.95 -4.08 2.28
C TYR A 25 1.77 -3.61 3.48
N ARG A 26 2.94 -3.05 3.20
CA ARG A 26 3.79 -2.43 4.21
C ARG A 26 3.68 -0.92 4.09
N ILE A 27 3.18 -0.28 5.14
CA ILE A 27 3.17 1.18 5.24
C ILE A 27 4.47 1.62 5.91
N MET A 28 5.17 2.55 5.30
CA MET A 28 6.44 3.11 5.78
C MET A 28 6.23 4.60 6.04
N ILE A 29 6.59 5.06 7.25
CA ILE A 29 6.42 6.44 7.67
C ILE A 29 7.78 6.92 8.18
N GLY A 30 8.28 8.01 7.62
CA GLY A 30 9.54 8.63 8.02
C GLY A 30 9.67 10.02 7.41
N ASN A 31 10.66 10.80 7.86
CA ASN A 31 10.90 12.16 7.37
C ASN A 31 11.65 12.19 6.02
N SER A 32 12.19 11.05 5.59
CA SER A 32 12.87 10.88 4.31
C SER A 32 12.73 9.44 3.84
N SER A 33 12.67 9.23 2.52
CA SER A 33 12.70 7.88 1.93
C SER A 33 14.02 7.14 2.20
N LYS A 34 15.10 7.88 2.46
CA LYS A 34 16.41 7.32 2.84
C LYS A 34 16.54 7.01 4.33
N ASN A 35 15.70 7.63 5.16
CA ASN A 35 15.73 7.49 6.61
C ASN A 35 14.37 7.01 7.13
N LEU A 36 14.02 5.78 6.74
CA LEU A 36 12.80 5.14 7.18
C LEU A 36 13.05 4.39 8.49
N PRO A 37 12.35 4.71 9.59
CA PRO A 37 12.41 3.91 10.81
C PRO A 37 11.98 2.47 10.51
N LYS A 38 12.61 1.50 11.18
CA LYS A 38 12.37 0.06 10.93
C LYS A 38 10.96 -0.40 11.32
N THR A 39 10.17 0.45 11.98
CA THR A 39 8.79 0.18 12.40
C THR A 39 7.94 -0.17 11.17
N LYS A 40 7.48 -1.42 11.11
CA LYS A 40 6.69 -1.95 10.00
C LYS A 40 5.23 -1.99 10.44
N TYR A 41 4.38 -1.19 9.81
CA TYR A 41 2.94 -1.37 9.96
C TYR A 41 2.48 -2.34 8.86
N ARG A 42 1.95 -3.49 9.29
CA ARG A 42 1.37 -4.50 8.39
C ARG A 42 -0.14 -4.33 8.41
N ASN A 43 -0.72 -3.92 7.30
CA ASN A 43 -2.18 -3.91 7.14
C ASN A 43 -2.59 -4.99 6.13
N ARG A 44 -3.61 -5.78 6.51
CA ARG A 44 -4.21 -6.78 5.62
C ARG A 44 -5.23 -6.07 4.76
N VAL A 45 -4.93 -5.94 3.48
CA VAL A 45 -5.83 -5.31 2.52
C VAL A 45 -6.90 -6.30 2.10
N VAL A 46 -8.11 -6.11 2.61
CA VAL A 46 -9.30 -6.80 2.15
C VAL A 46 -9.96 -5.90 1.12
N ALA A 47 -9.94 -6.29 -0.17
CA ALA A 47 -10.71 -5.54 -1.15
C ALA A 47 -12.20 -5.64 -0.77
N LEU A 48 -12.77 -4.47 -0.45
CA LEU A 48 -14.20 -4.30 -0.28
C LEU A 48 -14.86 -4.64 -1.62
N LYS A 49 -15.76 -5.62 -1.57
CA LYS A 49 -16.63 -6.02 -2.69
C LYS A 49 -17.48 -4.82 -3.13
#